data_AF-A0A1V5KUW0-F1
#
_entry.id   AF-A0A1V5KUW0-F1
#
_cell.length_a   1.000
_cell.length_b   1.000
_cell.length_c   1.000
_cell.angle_alpha   90.00
_cell.angle_beta   90.00
_cell.angle_gamma   90.00
#
_symmetry.space_group_name_H-M   'P 1'
#
loop_
_entity.id
_entity.type
_entity.pdbx_description
1 polymer ?
#
loop_
_entity_poly.entity_id
_entity_poly.type
_entity_poly.pdbx_seq_one_letter_code
_entity_poly.pdbx_strand_id
1 'polypeptide(L)'
;MAIGIKANVVTFVPSSLTLLVLLIHRRRIWKKLIHFCVLPVLLFVTVFTSGYWDNYQRYGHPLGPSSVASEVTILNESVPSILFHGSKNLARYSIRSTSTDGLPRLRPIVVAGRGIQRMLALPFEHLGLDLYNPELCRRPYTAVGPDSHEDRAWYGFISILILIPSFVLSFLPKYRERYLPISISIVVFYLTQSYLAQYDPWRGRAFISAAVLFAALSPIVTSPFTIGRNRILAVAIAGIILLSSLSAFAWRRNRNFLPYDQFPSVFHMDRISQITANQPHFDGPLRNMIDAVRNHPESPVWIATQGPFPEYALFATGAKIVPVTQEIIRDPSFPSHLTEGLILFHQSLINPSPNDLNLSSGYWAREL
;
A
#
# COMPACT_ATOMS: atom_id res chain seq x y z
N MET A 1 3.18 -3.24 8.02
CA MET A 1 4.44 -2.80 7.35
C MET A 1 5.50 -3.85 7.68
N ALA A 2 6.11 -4.51 6.69
CA ALA A 2 7.11 -5.54 6.95
C ALA A 2 8.48 -4.87 7.15
N ILE A 3 8.81 -4.59 8.41
CA ILE A 3 10.09 -4.00 8.77
C ILE A 3 11.18 -5.04 8.43
N GLY A 4 12.23 -4.65 7.69
CA GLY A 4 13.37 -5.54 7.38
C GLY A 4 13.38 -6.20 6.01
N ILE A 5 12.27 -6.07 5.28
CA ILE A 5 12.08 -6.71 3.97
C ILE A 5 11.65 -5.66 2.93
N LYS A 6 10.86 -4.66 3.32
CA LYS A 6 10.35 -3.63 2.38
C LYS A 6 11.19 -2.36 2.42
N ALA A 7 11.65 -1.93 1.25
CA ALA A 7 12.36 -0.65 1.03
C ALA A 7 11.65 0.57 1.67
N ASN A 8 10.31 0.54 1.78
CA ASN A 8 9.54 1.61 2.40
C ASN A 8 9.94 1.91 3.85
N VAL A 9 10.57 1.00 4.59
CA VAL A 9 11.04 1.29 5.97
C VAL A 9 12.11 2.37 5.97
N VAL A 10 13.03 2.34 5.00
CA VAL A 10 14.14 3.29 4.88
C VAL A 10 13.61 4.72 4.78
N THR A 11 12.45 4.91 4.14
CA THR A 11 11.85 6.23 3.97
C THR A 11 11.33 6.87 5.28
N PHE A 12 11.18 6.11 6.37
CA PHE A 12 10.77 6.65 7.67
C PHE A 12 11.97 7.12 8.51
N VAL A 13 13.17 6.61 8.21
CA VAL A 13 14.38 6.87 8.99
C VAL A 13 14.70 8.36 9.04
N PRO A 14 14.73 9.12 7.93
CA PRO A 14 15.01 10.56 7.98
C PRO A 14 14.03 11.31 8.89
N SER A 15 12.73 11.10 8.70
CA SER A 15 11.70 11.78 9.49
C SER A 15 11.75 11.46 10.99
N SER A 16 12.03 10.20 11.32
CA SER A 16 12.13 9.72 12.70
C SER A 16 13.39 10.27 13.38
N LEU A 17 14.52 10.27 12.68
CA LEU A 17 15.77 10.86 13.17
C LEU A 17 15.63 12.37 13.37
N THR A 18 15.03 13.08 12.42
CA THR A 18 14.76 14.52 12.58
C THR A 18 13.91 14.79 13.81
N LEU A 19 12.86 13.98 14.04
CA LEU A 19 12.02 14.13 15.23
C LEU A 19 12.84 13.92 16.49
N LEU A 20 13.60 12.83 16.53
CA LEU A 20 14.44 12.45 17.66
C LEU A 20 15.45 13.56 17.99
N VAL A 21 16.20 14.04 17.01
CA VAL A 21 17.19 15.13 17.18
C VAL A 21 16.54 16.39 17.72
N LEU A 22 15.38 16.80 17.17
CA LEU A 22 14.67 17.99 17.63
C LEU A 22 14.15 17.83 19.07
N LEU A 23 13.68 16.64 19.45
CA LEU A 23 13.24 16.36 20.82
C LEU A 23 14.41 16.36 21.81
N ILE A 24 15.52 15.74 21.43
CA ILE A 24 16.74 15.70 22.22
C ILE A 24 17.26 17.12 22.48
N HIS A 25 17.39 17.92 21.43
CA HIS A 25 17.90 19.28 21.51
C HIS A 25 17.01 20.17 22.38
N ARG A 26 15.67 20.10 22.20
CA ARG A 26 14.73 21.00 22.88
C ARG A 26 14.41 20.60 24.32
N ARG A 27 14.31 19.31 24.63
CA ARG A 27 13.86 18.81 25.95
C ARG A 27 14.98 18.28 26.84
N ARG A 28 16.23 18.32 26.36
CA ARG A 28 17.42 17.80 27.07
C ARG A 28 17.19 16.38 27.61
N ILE A 29 16.47 15.54 26.86
CA ILE A 29 16.12 14.16 27.24
C ILE A 29 17.32 13.18 27.11
N TRP A 30 18.55 13.69 27.08
CA TRP A 30 19.81 12.94 26.94
C TRP A 30 19.96 11.78 27.94
N LYS A 31 19.37 11.89 29.14
CA LYS A 31 19.37 10.82 30.14
C LYS A 31 18.37 9.69 29.86
N LYS A 32 17.30 9.96 29.11
CA LYS A 32 16.30 8.95 28.66
C LYS A 32 16.66 8.34 27.31
N LEU A 33 17.67 8.91 26.64
CA LEU A 33 18.16 8.58 25.31
C LEU A 33 18.78 7.17 25.24
N ILE A 34 19.34 6.65 26.33
CA ILE A 34 19.84 5.25 26.38
C ILE A 34 18.71 4.25 26.09
N HIS A 35 17.55 4.40 26.72
CA HIS A 35 16.39 3.53 26.46
C HIS A 35 15.84 3.71 25.03
N PHE A 36 16.07 4.89 24.45
CA PHE A 36 15.58 5.30 23.12
C PHE A 36 16.57 5.06 21.98
N CYS A 37 17.87 4.84 22.23
CA CYS A 37 18.82 4.41 21.22
C CYS A 37 18.93 2.89 21.21
N VAL A 38 18.90 2.26 22.40
CA VAL A 38 19.02 0.81 22.51
C VAL A 38 17.86 0.11 21.79
N LEU A 39 16.61 0.55 21.95
CA LEU A 39 15.46 -0.12 21.32
C LEU A 39 15.43 0.05 19.78
N PRO A 40 15.60 1.24 19.18
CA PRO A 40 15.68 1.39 17.73
C PRO A 40 16.95 0.82 17.13
N VAL A 41 18.08 0.79 17.84
CA VAL A 41 19.30 0.10 17.37
C VAL A 41 19.12 -1.42 17.45
N LEU A 42 18.50 -1.96 18.49
CA LEU A 42 18.12 -3.38 18.54
C LEU A 42 17.11 -3.73 17.46
N LEU A 43 16.08 -2.91 17.26
CA LEU A 43 15.13 -3.07 16.17
C LEU A 43 15.84 -2.93 14.82
N PHE A 44 16.70 -1.94 14.63
CA PHE A 44 17.49 -1.77 13.42
C PHE A 44 18.35 -3.02 13.18
N VAL A 45 19.13 -3.49 14.15
CA VAL A 45 20.00 -4.66 14.00
C VAL A 45 19.17 -5.93 13.77
N THR A 46 18.11 -6.19 14.52
CA THR A 46 17.27 -7.40 14.34
C THR A 46 16.48 -7.40 13.04
N VAL A 47 16.20 -6.21 12.49
CA VAL A 47 15.33 -6.05 11.34
C VAL A 47 16.10 -5.80 10.04
N PHE A 48 17.21 -5.07 10.07
CA PHE A 48 18.07 -4.89 8.90
C PHE A 48 18.80 -6.17 8.50
N THR A 49 18.98 -7.13 9.43
CA THR A 49 19.87 -8.28 9.23
C THR A 49 19.27 -9.45 8.48
N SER A 50 17.95 -9.63 8.38
CA SER A 50 17.42 -10.82 7.70
C SER A 50 17.18 -10.60 6.20
N GLY A 51 16.37 -9.60 5.81
CA GLY A 51 15.98 -9.41 4.40
C GLY A 51 16.99 -8.62 3.56
N TYR A 52 17.50 -7.50 4.08
CA TYR A 52 18.44 -6.65 3.32
C TYR A 52 19.80 -7.30 3.13
N TRP A 53 20.27 -8.05 4.14
CA TRP A 53 21.53 -8.79 4.05
C TRP A 53 21.42 -9.97 3.06
N ASP A 54 20.33 -10.73 3.11
CA ASP A 54 20.05 -11.81 2.16
C ASP A 54 19.93 -11.27 0.72
N ASN A 55 19.28 -10.12 0.53
CA ASN A 55 19.26 -9.43 -0.76
C ASN A 55 20.68 -9.01 -1.21
N TYR A 56 21.50 -8.50 -0.30
CA TYR A 56 22.88 -8.11 -0.62
C TYR A 56 23.72 -9.33 -1.02
N GLN A 57 23.62 -10.45 -0.30
CA GLN A 57 24.32 -11.69 -0.65
C GLN A 57 23.88 -12.24 -2.01
N ARG A 58 22.59 -12.16 -2.35
CA ARG A 58 22.05 -12.71 -3.61
C ARG A 58 22.22 -11.79 -4.82
N TYR A 59 22.09 -10.48 -4.65
CA TYR A 59 21.99 -9.51 -5.74
C TYR A 59 23.05 -8.41 -5.72
N GLY A 60 23.95 -8.40 -4.71
CA GLY A 60 24.92 -7.33 -4.51
C GLY A 60 24.32 -5.99 -4.09
N HIS A 61 23.01 -5.96 -3.75
CA HIS A 61 22.29 -4.73 -3.44
C HIS A 61 21.21 -4.97 -2.37
N PRO A 62 21.13 -4.15 -1.30
CA PRO A 62 20.27 -4.43 -0.15
C PRO A 62 18.77 -4.37 -0.48
N LEU A 63 18.37 -3.58 -1.48
CA LEU A 63 16.97 -3.47 -1.88
C LEU A 63 16.52 -4.57 -2.87
N GLY A 64 17.39 -5.52 -3.18
CA GLY A 64 17.17 -6.54 -4.20
C GLY A 64 17.75 -6.12 -5.57
N PRO A 65 17.38 -6.82 -6.65
CA PRO A 65 17.95 -6.63 -7.98
C PRO A 65 17.69 -5.21 -8.52
N SER A 66 18.67 -4.68 -9.26
CA SER A 66 18.65 -3.31 -9.79
C SER A 66 17.47 -3.04 -10.74
N SER A 67 17.06 -4.05 -11.52
CA SER A 67 15.90 -3.99 -12.41
C SER A 67 14.60 -3.69 -11.66
N VAL A 68 14.39 -4.32 -10.50
CA VAL A 68 13.20 -4.07 -9.66
C VAL A 68 13.31 -2.73 -8.93
N ALA A 69 14.52 -2.34 -8.52
CA ALA A 69 14.74 -1.04 -7.90
C ALA A 69 14.43 0.12 -8.86
N SER A 70 14.79 0.01 -10.15
CA SER A 70 14.48 1.01 -11.17
C SER A 70 12.99 1.16 -11.46
N GLU A 71 12.18 0.12 -11.27
CA GLU A 71 10.71 0.19 -11.44
C GLU A 71 10.00 0.94 -10.31
N VAL A 72 10.67 1.16 -9.18
CA VAL A 72 10.05 1.70 -7.96
C VAL A 72 10.67 3.03 -7.53
N THR A 73 11.89 3.31 -7.97
CA THR A 73 12.64 4.52 -7.62
C THR A 73 12.78 5.47 -8.80
N ILE A 74 13.02 6.75 -8.52
CA ILE A 74 13.40 7.76 -9.53
C ILE A 74 14.88 8.12 -9.43
N LEU A 75 15.66 7.37 -8.64
CA LEU A 75 17.05 7.73 -8.32
C LEU A 75 18.02 7.59 -9.49
N ASN A 76 17.63 6.85 -10.53
CA ASN A 76 18.41 6.68 -11.75
C ASN A 76 18.19 7.83 -12.76
N GLU A 77 17.28 8.76 -12.45
CA GLU A 77 16.98 9.91 -13.30
C GLU A 77 17.99 11.05 -13.12
N SER A 78 18.04 11.96 -14.08
CA SER A 78 18.84 13.19 -13.95
C SER A 78 18.35 14.05 -12.77
N VAL A 79 19.24 14.84 -12.16
CA VAL A 79 18.88 15.73 -11.04
C VAL A 79 17.69 16.66 -11.38
N PRO A 80 17.63 17.31 -12.56
CA PRO A 80 16.46 18.10 -12.95
C PRO A 80 15.17 17.28 -13.03
N SER A 81 15.24 16.05 -13.55
CA SER A 81 14.10 15.11 -13.61
C SER A 81 13.64 14.74 -12.20
N ILE A 82 14.56 14.39 -11.30
CA ILE A 82 14.23 14.10 -9.88
C ILE A 82 13.55 15.30 -9.23
N LEU A 83 14.04 16.53 -9.46
CA LEU A 83 13.45 17.73 -8.89
C LEU A 83 12.03 17.99 -9.43
N PHE A 84 11.83 17.83 -10.74
CA PHE A 84 10.53 18.02 -11.38
C PHE A 84 9.52 16.96 -10.93
N HIS A 85 9.84 15.68 -11.09
CA HIS A 85 8.95 14.57 -10.73
C HIS A 85 8.77 14.45 -9.21
N GLY A 86 9.79 14.77 -8.42
CA GLY A 86 9.67 14.86 -6.97
C GLY A 86 8.72 15.96 -6.51
N SER A 87 8.80 17.16 -7.11
CA SER A 87 7.87 18.26 -6.82
C SER A 87 6.44 17.92 -7.24
N LYS A 88 6.30 17.27 -8.40
CA LYS A 88 5.03 16.73 -8.89
C LYS A 88 4.42 15.70 -7.92
N ASN A 89 5.25 14.78 -7.40
CA ASN A 89 4.83 13.79 -6.41
C ASN A 89 4.45 14.44 -5.08
N LEU A 90 5.18 15.46 -4.65
CA LEU A 90 4.85 16.23 -3.46
C LEU A 90 3.47 16.87 -3.57
N ALA A 91 3.14 17.48 -4.72
CA ALA A 91 1.81 18.01 -4.99
C ALA A 91 0.75 16.90 -4.95
N ARG A 92 0.96 15.80 -5.68
CA ARG A 92 0.04 14.65 -5.74
C ARG A 92 -0.24 14.06 -4.35
N TYR A 93 0.79 13.81 -3.54
CA TYR A 93 0.65 13.26 -2.19
C TYR A 93 0.02 14.26 -1.21
N SER A 94 0.32 15.56 -1.36
CA SER A 94 -0.31 16.62 -0.56
C SER A 94 -1.81 16.71 -0.86
N ILE A 95 -2.22 16.70 -2.13
CA ILE A 95 -3.63 16.67 -2.52
C ILE A 95 -4.29 15.38 -2.04
N ARG A 96 -3.64 14.21 -2.22
CA ARG A 96 -4.17 12.93 -1.73
C ARG A 96 -4.32 12.83 -0.22
N SER A 97 -3.53 13.60 0.53
CA SER A 97 -3.70 13.67 1.97
C SER A 97 -5.08 14.22 2.35
N THR A 98 -5.68 15.08 1.52
CA THR A 98 -7.06 15.59 1.70
C THR A 98 -8.14 14.65 1.17
N SER A 99 -7.81 13.37 0.96
CA SER A 99 -8.78 12.34 0.57
C SER A 99 -9.95 12.28 1.54
N THR A 100 -11.12 11.96 0.98
CA THR A 100 -12.36 11.72 1.73
C THR A 100 -12.53 10.25 2.04
N ASP A 101 -11.43 9.50 2.08
CA ASP A 101 -11.42 8.09 2.46
C ASP A 101 -12.04 7.92 3.85
N GLY A 102 -12.88 6.90 3.98
CA GLY A 102 -13.70 6.66 5.16
C GLY A 102 -15.13 7.18 5.08
N LEU A 103 -15.44 8.09 4.14
CA LEU A 103 -16.84 8.41 3.86
C LEU A 103 -17.54 7.31 3.05
N PRO A 104 -18.89 7.25 3.13
CA PRO A 104 -19.66 6.31 2.32
C PRO A 104 -19.36 6.52 0.84
N ARG A 105 -19.26 5.43 0.09
CA ARG A 105 -18.96 5.47 -1.35
C ARG A 105 -20.20 5.81 -2.20
N LEU A 106 -21.05 6.70 -1.69
CA LEU A 106 -22.23 7.18 -2.39
C LEU A 106 -21.82 8.08 -3.55
N ARG A 107 -22.47 7.95 -4.71
CA ARG A 107 -22.20 8.76 -5.92
C ARG A 107 -22.04 10.27 -5.64
N PRO A 108 -22.92 10.96 -4.89
CA PRO A 108 -22.75 12.39 -4.61
C PRO A 108 -21.45 12.69 -3.85
N ILE A 109 -21.08 11.86 -2.88
CA ILE A 109 -19.86 12.02 -2.08
C ILE A 109 -18.62 11.76 -2.94
N VAL A 110 -18.67 10.75 -3.83
CA VAL A 110 -17.59 10.46 -4.77
C VAL A 110 -17.36 11.64 -5.73
N VAL A 111 -18.43 12.23 -6.26
CA VAL A 111 -18.33 13.39 -7.15
C VAL A 111 -17.77 14.61 -6.42
N ALA A 112 -18.27 14.91 -5.22
CA ALA A 112 -17.77 16.01 -4.40
C ALA A 112 -16.28 15.85 -4.04
N GLY A 113 -15.88 14.65 -3.58
CA GLY A 113 -14.49 14.35 -3.25
C GLY A 113 -13.53 14.51 -4.44
N ARG A 114 -13.94 14.06 -5.63
CA ARG A 114 -13.18 14.30 -6.88
C ARG A 114 -13.09 15.79 -7.22
N GLY A 115 -14.19 16.53 -7.05
CA GLY A 115 -14.23 17.97 -7.27
C GLY A 115 -13.22 18.71 -6.40
N ILE A 116 -13.21 18.41 -5.09
CA ILE A 116 -12.26 19.01 -4.14
C ILE A 116 -10.82 18.73 -4.56
N GLN A 117 -10.46 17.47 -4.87
CA GLN A 117 -9.09 17.13 -5.29
C GLN A 117 -8.69 17.82 -6.60
N ARG A 118 -9.61 17.97 -7.55
CA ARG A 118 -9.36 18.74 -8.80
C ARG A 118 -9.13 20.22 -8.50
N MET A 119 -9.95 20.82 -7.64
CA MET A 119 -9.76 22.22 -7.25
C MET A 119 -8.40 22.45 -6.58
N LEU A 120 -7.96 21.52 -5.72
CA LEU A 120 -6.64 21.58 -5.08
C LEU A 120 -5.48 21.32 -6.05
N ALA A 121 -5.74 20.71 -7.21
CA ALA A 121 -4.74 20.50 -8.27
C ALA A 121 -4.47 21.75 -9.09
N LEU A 122 -5.48 22.61 -9.30
CA LEU A 122 -5.40 23.78 -10.19
C LEU A 122 -4.18 24.67 -9.94
N PRO A 123 -3.81 25.04 -8.69
CA PRO A 123 -2.66 25.92 -8.49
C PRO A 123 -1.35 25.30 -8.99
N PHE A 124 -1.19 23.99 -8.84
CA PHE A 124 0.01 23.28 -9.29
C PHE A 124 0.05 23.15 -10.82
N GLU A 125 -1.10 22.95 -11.46
CA GLU A 125 -1.20 22.93 -12.92
C GLU A 125 -0.85 24.29 -13.54
N HIS A 126 -1.29 25.40 -12.91
CA HIS A 126 -0.93 26.74 -13.34
C HIS A 126 0.58 27.03 -13.17
N LEU A 127 1.26 26.32 -12.26
CA LEU A 127 2.71 26.36 -12.10
C LEU A 127 3.45 25.44 -13.10
N GLY A 128 2.75 24.84 -14.06
CA GLY A 128 3.32 23.94 -15.07
C GLY A 128 3.55 22.51 -14.60
N LEU A 129 3.07 22.14 -13.40
CA LEU A 129 3.12 20.74 -12.94
C LEU A 129 1.90 19.99 -13.48
N ASP A 130 2.04 19.35 -14.64
CA ASP A 130 0.98 18.49 -15.20
C ASP A 130 0.80 17.22 -14.35
N LEU A 131 -0.01 17.32 -13.28
CA LEU A 131 -0.18 16.26 -12.30
C LEU A 131 -0.74 14.95 -12.89
N TYR A 132 -1.37 14.97 -14.06
CA TYR A 132 -2.03 13.80 -14.64
C TYR A 132 -1.17 13.03 -15.65
N ASN A 133 -0.07 13.60 -16.15
CA ASN A 133 0.87 12.87 -17.01
C ASN A 133 1.44 11.61 -16.28
N PRO A 134 1.35 10.42 -16.91
CA PRO A 134 1.71 9.12 -16.32
C PRO A 134 3.21 8.80 -16.27
N GLU A 135 4.09 9.67 -16.77
CA GLU A 135 5.54 9.48 -16.69
C GLU A 135 6.03 9.28 -15.25
N LEU A 136 6.94 8.32 -15.07
CA LEU A 136 7.52 7.92 -13.78
C LEU A 136 6.45 7.67 -12.70
N CYS A 137 5.33 7.07 -13.11
CA CYS A 137 4.25 6.62 -12.25
C CYS A 137 4.07 5.11 -12.37
N ARG A 138 4.00 4.39 -11.25
CA ARG A 138 3.57 2.98 -11.24
C ARG A 138 2.11 2.82 -11.64
N ARG A 139 1.32 3.87 -11.37
CA ARG A 139 -0.07 3.99 -11.81
C ARG A 139 -0.41 5.46 -12.03
N PRO A 140 -1.14 5.83 -13.10
CA PRO A 140 -1.50 7.21 -13.37
C PRO A 140 -2.20 7.87 -12.17
N TYR A 141 -1.77 9.09 -11.86
CA TYR A 141 -2.44 9.93 -10.87
C TYR A 141 -3.83 10.30 -11.37
N THR A 142 -4.82 10.20 -10.50
CA THR A 142 -6.20 10.60 -10.78
C THR A 142 -6.79 11.25 -9.54
N ALA A 143 -7.71 12.19 -9.72
CA ALA A 143 -8.57 12.66 -8.65
C ALA A 143 -9.58 11.55 -8.31
N VAL A 144 -9.66 11.17 -7.04
CA VAL A 144 -10.51 10.07 -6.57
C VAL A 144 -11.38 10.56 -5.42
N GLY A 145 -12.62 10.07 -5.37
CA GLY A 145 -13.49 10.26 -4.20
C GLY A 145 -13.10 9.31 -3.07
N PRO A 146 -14.00 9.01 -2.13
CA PRO A 146 -13.76 8.00 -1.12
C PRO A 146 -13.48 6.65 -1.78
N ASP A 147 -12.34 6.03 -1.47
CA ASP A 147 -12.01 4.68 -1.91
C ASP A 147 -11.77 3.81 -0.66
N SER A 148 -12.83 3.18 -0.14
CA SER A 148 -12.76 2.27 1.01
C SER A 148 -12.13 0.92 0.63
N HIS A 149 -10.89 0.96 0.16
CA HIS A 149 -10.09 -0.19 -0.23
C HIS A 149 -8.73 -0.11 0.48
N GLU A 150 -8.36 -1.17 1.20
CA GLU A 150 -7.18 -1.18 2.09
C GLU A 150 -5.85 -0.82 1.38
N ASP A 151 -5.67 -1.26 0.14
CA ASP A 151 -4.46 -0.95 -0.63
C ASP A 151 -4.37 0.53 -1.02
N ARG A 152 -5.50 1.23 -1.12
CA ARG A 152 -5.58 2.62 -1.58
C ARG A 152 -5.97 3.57 -0.48
N ALA A 153 -6.10 3.11 0.77
CA ALA A 153 -6.46 3.94 1.89
C ALA A 153 -5.37 4.97 2.18
N TRP A 154 -5.79 6.22 2.32
CA TRP A 154 -4.99 7.35 2.78
C TRP A 154 -5.46 7.80 4.17
N TYR A 155 -4.94 8.93 4.66
CA TYR A 155 -5.34 9.51 5.94
C TYR A 155 -6.84 9.78 6.08
N GLY A 156 -7.55 10.01 4.97
CA GLY A 156 -8.96 10.40 5.02
C GLY A 156 -9.14 11.69 5.83
N PHE A 157 -10.24 11.76 6.59
CA PHE A 157 -10.53 12.90 7.46
C PHE A 157 -9.53 13.13 8.60
N ILE A 158 -8.69 12.15 8.93
CA ILE A 158 -7.68 12.30 9.99
C ILE A 158 -6.67 13.38 9.62
N SER A 159 -6.27 13.47 8.35
CA SER A 159 -5.35 14.54 7.91
C SER A 159 -5.98 15.93 8.05
N ILE A 160 -7.25 16.06 7.64
CA ILE A 160 -7.98 17.34 7.62
C ILE A 160 -8.25 17.83 9.04
N LEU A 161 -8.60 16.93 9.96
CA LEU A 161 -8.99 17.29 11.32
C LEU A 161 -7.81 17.33 12.30
N ILE A 162 -6.73 16.60 12.02
CA ILE A 162 -5.61 16.45 12.95
C ILE A 162 -4.31 16.95 12.34
N LEU A 163 -3.87 16.39 11.20
CA LEU A 163 -2.52 16.68 10.67
C LEU A 163 -2.38 18.12 10.18
N ILE A 164 -3.31 18.60 9.34
CA ILE A 164 -3.29 19.96 8.78
C ILE A 164 -3.43 21.00 9.90
N PRO A 165 -4.40 20.91 10.83
CA PRO A 165 -4.48 21.84 11.96
C PRO A 165 -3.22 21.81 12.84
N SER A 166 -2.66 20.62 13.12
CA SER A 166 -1.41 20.52 13.88
C SER A 166 -0.24 21.23 13.17
N PHE A 167 -0.18 21.09 11.85
CA PHE A 167 0.80 21.80 11.03
C PHE A 167 0.59 23.32 11.09
N VAL A 168 -0.65 23.81 10.94
CA VAL A 168 -0.96 25.24 11.04
C VAL A 168 -0.64 25.80 12.43
N LEU A 169 -1.00 25.07 13.49
CA LEU A 169 -0.70 25.47 14.88
C LEU A 169 0.81 25.59 15.13
N SER A 170 1.66 24.89 14.36
CA SER A 170 3.12 25.00 14.52
C SER A 170 3.69 26.36 14.14
N PHE A 171 2.96 27.18 13.37
CA PHE A 171 3.36 28.55 13.05
C PHE A 171 2.98 29.56 14.13
N LEU A 172 2.05 29.21 15.03
CA LEU A 172 1.61 30.12 16.09
C LEU A 172 2.59 30.07 17.27
N PRO A 173 3.15 31.22 17.74
CA PRO A 173 4.19 31.23 18.79
C PRO A 173 3.81 30.44 20.05
N LYS A 174 2.54 30.52 20.47
CA LYS A 174 2.00 29.81 21.64
C LYS A 174 2.10 28.29 21.54
N TYR A 175 2.01 27.74 20.33
CA TYR A 175 1.94 26.30 20.08
C TYR A 175 3.15 25.76 19.30
N ARG A 176 4.01 26.65 18.80
CA ARG A 176 5.20 26.35 17.99
C ARG A 176 6.10 25.32 18.64
N GLU A 177 6.45 25.51 19.92
CA GLU A 177 7.33 24.59 20.65
C GLU A 177 6.80 23.15 20.71
N ARG A 178 5.48 23.00 20.66
CA ARG A 178 4.78 21.73 20.79
C ARG A 178 4.55 21.02 19.46
N TYR A 179 4.32 21.76 18.38
CA TYR A 179 3.98 21.14 17.09
C TYR A 179 5.10 21.22 16.05
N LEU A 180 6.03 22.16 16.17
CA LEU A 180 7.09 22.36 15.17
C LEU A 180 7.95 21.12 14.92
N PRO A 181 8.42 20.37 15.94
CA PRO A 181 9.19 19.14 15.68
C PRO A 181 8.42 18.12 14.86
N ILE A 182 7.13 17.94 15.17
CA ILE A 182 6.25 17.00 14.47
C ILE A 182 6.01 17.48 13.03
N SER A 183 5.72 18.76 12.84
CA SER A 183 5.52 19.38 11.52
C SER A 183 6.74 19.20 10.62
N ILE A 184 7.95 19.49 11.12
CA ILE A 184 9.19 19.33 10.36
C ILE A 184 9.38 17.86 9.98
N SER A 185 9.16 16.92 10.91
CA SER A 185 9.28 15.50 10.62
C SER A 185 8.27 15.00 9.58
N ILE A 186 7.03 15.50 9.61
CA ILE A 186 6.04 15.21 8.57
C ILE A 186 6.51 15.76 7.21
N VAL A 187 7.03 16.99 7.17
CA VAL A 187 7.57 17.58 5.92
C VAL A 187 8.72 16.74 5.39
N VAL A 188 9.68 16.36 6.24
CA VAL A 188 10.79 15.48 5.85
C VAL A 188 10.28 14.14 5.33
N PHE A 189 9.27 13.56 5.98
CA PHE A 189 8.65 12.32 5.52
C PHE A 189 8.03 12.48 4.12
N TYR A 190 7.25 13.54 3.89
CA TYR A 190 6.66 13.83 2.58
C TYR A 190 7.72 14.03 1.51
N LEU A 191 8.77 14.81 1.78
CA LEU A 191 9.89 15.00 0.86
C LEU A 191 10.58 13.66 0.56
N THR A 192 10.83 12.84 1.57
CA THR A 192 11.45 11.53 1.39
C THR A 192 10.60 10.61 0.51
N GLN A 193 9.27 10.58 0.69
CA GLN A 193 8.37 9.80 -0.17
C GLN A 193 8.32 10.33 -1.61
N SER A 194 8.36 11.66 -1.78
CA SER A 194 8.18 12.30 -3.07
C SER A 194 9.40 12.20 -3.97
N TYR A 195 10.60 12.34 -3.42
CA TYR A 195 11.85 12.48 -4.20
C TYR A 195 12.65 11.18 -4.32
N LEU A 196 12.30 10.10 -3.60
CA LEU A 196 12.99 8.81 -3.72
C LEU A 196 12.30 7.81 -4.65
N ALA A 197 11.00 7.99 -4.91
CA ALA A 197 10.17 6.96 -5.53
C ALA A 197 9.33 7.49 -6.68
N GLN A 198 9.03 6.59 -7.62
CA GLN A 198 7.99 6.83 -8.62
C GLN A 198 6.64 7.06 -7.92
N TYR A 199 5.74 7.80 -8.60
CA TYR A 199 4.41 8.01 -8.06
C TYR A 199 3.69 6.67 -7.88
N ASP A 200 3.19 6.42 -6.68
CA ASP A 200 2.48 5.20 -6.36
C ASP A 200 1.27 5.51 -5.44
N PRO A 201 0.02 5.30 -5.89
CA PRO A 201 -1.17 5.57 -5.08
C PRO A 201 -1.32 4.61 -3.89
N TRP A 202 -0.65 3.46 -3.89
CA TRP A 202 -0.66 2.48 -2.80
C TRP A 202 0.26 2.87 -1.64
N ARG A 203 1.06 3.94 -1.79
CA ARG A 203 1.88 4.50 -0.70
C ARG A 203 1.06 5.10 0.44
N GLY A 204 -0.25 5.30 0.28
CA GLY A 204 -1.14 5.76 1.35
C GLY A 204 -0.99 4.98 2.68
N ARG A 205 -0.70 3.68 2.61
CA ARG A 205 -0.39 2.84 3.79
C ARG A 205 0.86 3.29 4.57
N ALA A 206 1.89 3.76 3.87
CA ALA A 206 3.08 4.33 4.49
C ALA A 206 2.73 5.66 5.19
N PHE A 207 1.93 6.50 4.54
CA PHE A 207 1.41 7.72 5.14
C PHE A 207 0.63 7.41 6.42
N ILE A 208 -0.37 6.52 6.40
CA ILE A 208 -1.13 6.09 7.60
C ILE A 208 -0.18 5.63 8.72
N SER A 209 0.81 4.79 8.40
CA SER A 209 1.81 4.31 9.37
C SER A 209 2.60 5.47 10.01
N ALA A 210 2.93 6.50 9.22
CA ALA A 210 3.63 7.69 9.72
C ALA A 210 2.75 8.50 10.68
N ALA A 211 1.45 8.63 10.41
CA ALA A 211 0.55 9.31 11.35
C ALA A 211 0.47 8.60 12.69
N VAL A 212 0.45 7.26 12.71
CA VAL A 212 0.48 6.50 13.98
C VAL A 212 1.78 6.78 14.75
N LEU A 213 2.92 6.77 14.05
CA LEU A 213 4.22 7.05 14.66
C LEU A 213 4.28 8.48 15.23
N PHE A 214 3.82 9.48 14.47
CA PHE A 214 3.78 10.86 14.94
C PHE A 214 2.75 11.09 16.05
N ALA A 215 1.60 10.41 15.99
CA ALA A 215 0.59 10.44 17.05
C ALA A 215 1.11 9.82 18.35
N ALA A 216 1.81 8.69 18.29
CA ALA A 216 2.41 8.02 19.45
C ALA A 216 3.52 8.85 20.10
N LEU A 217 4.24 9.66 19.31
CA LEU A 217 5.27 10.58 19.81
C LEU A 217 4.69 11.93 20.24
N SER A 218 3.44 12.23 19.88
CA SER A 218 2.79 13.50 20.25
C SER A 218 2.69 13.74 21.76
N PRO A 219 2.40 12.76 22.66
CA PRO A 219 2.35 12.99 24.12
C PRO A 219 3.68 13.50 24.70
N ILE A 220 4.81 13.11 24.09
CA ILE A 220 6.15 13.51 24.50
C ILE A 220 6.38 15.01 24.24
N VAL A 221 5.78 15.54 23.18
CA VAL A 221 5.87 16.97 22.82
C VAL A 221 4.82 17.81 23.54
N THR A 222 3.72 17.18 23.95
CA THR A 222 2.45 17.84 24.27
C THR A 222 2.00 17.78 25.74
N SER A 223 2.67 17.06 26.64
CA SER A 223 2.15 16.86 28.00
C SER A 223 1.93 18.17 28.81
N PRO A 224 0.82 18.30 29.56
CA PRO A 224 -0.29 17.37 29.65
C PRO A 224 -1.36 17.76 28.64
N PHE A 225 -1.71 16.82 27.75
CA PHE A 225 -3.06 16.79 27.21
C PHE A 225 -3.97 16.51 28.41
N THR A 226 -4.37 17.55 29.13
CA THR A 226 -5.34 17.42 30.21
C THR A 226 -6.67 17.10 29.53
N ILE A 227 -6.95 15.80 29.43
CA ILE A 227 -8.20 15.23 28.89
C ILE A 227 -9.40 15.99 29.47
N GLY A 228 -9.30 16.52 30.69
CA GLY A 228 -10.32 17.35 31.35
C GLY A 228 -10.89 18.54 30.56
N ARG A 229 -10.06 19.41 29.94
CA ARG A 229 -10.56 20.70 29.41
C ARG A 229 -11.16 20.62 28.01
N ASN A 230 -10.74 19.65 27.20
CA ASN A 230 -11.20 19.44 25.82
C ASN A 230 -11.77 18.03 25.58
N ARG A 231 -12.34 17.40 26.62
CA ARG A 231 -13.00 16.08 26.56
C ARG A 231 -13.99 15.98 25.40
N ILE A 232 -14.81 17.01 25.22
CA ILE A 232 -15.83 17.05 24.16
C ILE A 232 -15.18 17.00 22.78
N LEU A 233 -14.13 17.79 22.54
CA LEU A 233 -13.42 17.78 21.26
C LEU A 233 -12.73 16.43 21.01
N ALA A 234 -12.10 15.85 22.04
CA ALA A 234 -11.46 14.54 21.93
C ALA A 234 -12.48 13.43 21.62
N VAL A 235 -13.63 13.43 22.31
CA VAL A 235 -14.75 12.51 22.06
C VAL A 235 -15.34 12.76 20.67
N ALA A 236 -15.48 14.00 20.23
CA ALA A 236 -15.97 14.33 18.89
C ALA A 236 -15.02 13.82 17.81
N ILE A 237 -13.70 14.04 17.94
CA ILE A 237 -12.69 13.52 17.01
C ILE A 237 -12.72 11.98 17.01
N ALA A 238 -12.74 11.34 18.18
CA ALA A 238 -12.82 9.89 18.28
C ALA A 238 -14.12 9.34 17.65
N GLY A 239 -15.25 10.01 17.88
CA GLY A 239 -16.53 9.69 17.25
C GLY A 239 -16.50 9.81 15.73
N ILE A 240 -15.90 10.88 15.19
CA ILE A 240 -15.73 11.07 13.74
C ILE A 240 -14.84 9.96 13.15
N ILE A 241 -13.74 9.62 13.82
CA ILE A 241 -12.85 8.52 13.39
C ILE A 241 -13.60 7.19 13.41
N LEU A 242 -14.38 6.92 14.45
CA LEU A 242 -15.19 5.71 14.57
C LEU A 242 -16.24 5.64 13.46
N LEU A 243 -17.01 6.71 13.24
CA LEU A 243 -18.01 6.78 12.18
C LEU A 243 -17.40 6.61 10.79
N SER A 244 -16.24 7.23 10.54
CA SER A 244 -15.46 7.06 9.31
C SER A 244 -15.01 5.61 9.13
N SER A 245 -14.55 4.96 10.21
CA SER A 245 -14.11 3.56 10.18
C SER A 245 -15.28 2.59 9.94
N LEU A 246 -16.42 2.82 10.60
CA LEU A 246 -17.65 2.05 10.41
C LEU A 246 -18.19 2.20 8.99
N SER A 247 -18.15 3.42 8.44
CA SER A 247 -18.52 3.68 7.05
C SER A 247 -17.57 2.98 6.05
N ALA A 248 -16.26 3.03 6.28
CA ALA A 248 -15.29 2.31 5.47
C ALA A 248 -15.53 0.79 5.47
N PHE A 249 -15.92 0.25 6.63
CA PHE A 249 -16.28 -1.16 6.79
C PHE A 249 -17.60 -1.48 6.05
N ALA A 250 -18.64 -0.65 6.25
CA ALA A 250 -19.96 -0.86 5.67
C ALA A 250 -19.94 -0.89 4.12
N TRP A 251 -19.22 0.06 3.52
CA TRP A 251 -19.10 0.21 2.06
C TRP A 251 -17.70 -0.10 1.54
N ARG A 252 -17.07 -1.14 2.11
CA ARG A 252 -15.75 -1.61 1.67
C ARG A 252 -15.80 -2.03 0.20
N ARG A 253 -14.93 -1.44 -0.62
CA ARG A 253 -14.87 -1.71 -2.05
C ARG A 253 -14.67 -3.20 -2.33
N ASN A 254 -15.47 -3.72 -3.27
CA ASN A 254 -15.52 -5.11 -3.72
C ASN A 254 -16.00 -6.13 -2.66
N ARG A 255 -16.20 -5.73 -1.40
CA ARG A 255 -16.69 -6.59 -0.31
C ARG A 255 -17.60 -5.79 0.60
N ASN A 256 -18.65 -5.21 0.03
CA ASN A 256 -19.52 -4.33 0.80
C ASN A 256 -20.25 -5.15 1.87
N PHE A 257 -20.33 -4.66 3.09
CA PHE A 257 -21.17 -5.27 4.11
C PHE A 257 -22.64 -4.92 3.84
N LEU A 258 -22.91 -3.64 3.55
CA LEU A 258 -24.21 -3.15 3.11
C LEU A 258 -24.27 -3.10 1.58
N PRO A 259 -25.34 -3.59 0.94
CA PRO A 259 -25.48 -3.48 -0.51
C PRO A 259 -25.52 -2.01 -0.94
N TYR A 260 -24.93 -1.71 -2.10
CA TYR A 260 -24.91 -0.35 -2.64
C TYR A 260 -24.82 -0.35 -4.16
N ASP A 261 -25.69 0.44 -4.82
CA ASP A 261 -25.88 0.46 -6.26
C ASP A 261 -26.04 -0.98 -6.83
N GLN A 262 -25.17 -1.37 -7.76
CA GLN A 262 -25.14 -2.69 -8.39
C GLN A 262 -24.26 -3.69 -7.64
N PHE A 263 -23.66 -3.30 -6.52
CA PHE A 263 -22.73 -4.16 -5.78
C PHE A 263 -23.45 -4.87 -4.62
N PRO A 264 -23.56 -6.20 -4.66
CA PRO A 264 -24.21 -6.95 -3.59
C PRO A 264 -23.42 -6.89 -2.28
N SER A 265 -24.07 -7.30 -1.20
CA SER A 265 -23.39 -7.57 0.07
C SER A 265 -22.47 -8.79 -0.07
N VAL A 266 -21.36 -8.78 0.67
CA VAL A 266 -20.40 -9.89 0.77
C VAL A 266 -21.07 -11.19 1.23
N PHE A 267 -22.16 -11.11 1.99
CA PHE A 267 -22.93 -12.28 2.44
C PHE A 267 -23.69 -12.99 1.32
N HIS A 268 -23.90 -12.33 0.18
CA HIS A 268 -24.52 -12.94 -1.01
C HIS A 268 -23.48 -13.41 -2.04
N MET A 269 -22.19 -13.20 -1.77
CA MET A 269 -21.12 -13.67 -2.64
C MET A 269 -20.74 -15.09 -2.26
N ASP A 270 -20.54 -15.96 -3.25
CA ASP A 270 -19.96 -17.26 -3.00
C ASP A 270 -18.45 -17.14 -2.67
N ARG A 271 -17.87 -18.25 -2.22
CA ARG A 271 -16.46 -18.27 -1.79
C ARG A 271 -15.50 -17.78 -2.87
N ILE A 272 -15.72 -18.19 -4.12
CA ILE A 272 -14.81 -17.84 -5.24
C ILE A 272 -14.89 -16.35 -5.53
N SER A 273 -16.09 -15.80 -5.64
CA SER A 273 -16.26 -14.36 -5.84
C SER A 273 -15.76 -13.53 -4.67
N GLN A 274 -15.81 -14.02 -3.43
CA GLN A 274 -15.20 -13.33 -2.29
C GLN A 274 -13.66 -13.27 -2.39
N ILE A 275 -13.03 -14.36 -2.81
CA ILE A 275 -11.58 -14.46 -3.00
C ILE A 275 -11.14 -13.54 -4.16
N THR A 276 -11.84 -13.60 -5.29
CA THR A 276 -11.53 -12.85 -6.52
C THR A 276 -12.12 -11.44 -6.52
N ALA A 277 -12.81 -11.02 -5.46
CA ALA A 277 -13.47 -9.71 -5.34
C ALA A 277 -12.58 -8.52 -5.77
N ASN A 278 -11.30 -8.51 -5.37
CA ASN A 278 -10.37 -7.44 -5.71
C ASN A 278 -9.78 -7.55 -7.13
N GLN A 279 -9.87 -8.73 -7.75
CA GLN A 279 -9.37 -9.07 -9.07
C GLN A 279 -10.41 -9.92 -9.83
N PRO A 280 -11.55 -9.33 -10.24
CA PRO A 280 -12.67 -10.11 -10.78
C PRO A 280 -12.35 -10.91 -12.05
N HIS A 281 -11.31 -10.53 -12.79
CA HIS A 281 -10.84 -11.26 -13.97
C HIS A 281 -10.32 -12.68 -13.66
N PHE A 282 -10.05 -12.99 -12.39
CA PHE A 282 -9.69 -14.35 -11.94
C PHE A 282 -10.89 -15.21 -11.57
N ASP A 283 -12.11 -14.66 -11.48
CA ASP A 283 -13.30 -15.43 -11.07
C ASP A 283 -13.59 -16.60 -12.02
N GLY A 284 -13.70 -16.32 -13.32
CA GLY A 284 -13.94 -17.34 -14.36
C GLY A 284 -12.84 -18.41 -14.42
N PRO A 285 -11.56 -18.03 -14.60
CA PRO A 285 -10.46 -18.99 -14.63
C PRO A 285 -10.37 -19.87 -13.38
N LEU A 286 -10.58 -19.29 -12.19
CA LEU A 286 -10.47 -20.06 -10.95
C LEU A 286 -11.60 -21.09 -10.82
N ARG A 287 -12.82 -20.77 -11.25
CA ARG A 287 -13.93 -21.74 -11.28
C ARG A 287 -13.61 -22.89 -12.24
N ASN A 288 -13.20 -22.58 -13.45
CA ASN A 288 -12.86 -23.57 -14.46
C ASN A 288 -11.70 -24.47 -14.02
N MET A 289 -10.69 -23.91 -13.34
CA MET A 289 -9.60 -24.69 -12.74
C MET A 289 -10.10 -25.62 -11.63
N ILE A 290 -10.98 -25.14 -10.74
CA ILE A 290 -11.55 -25.99 -9.68
C ILE A 290 -12.34 -27.14 -10.28
N ASP A 291 -13.13 -26.89 -11.33
CA ASP A 291 -13.90 -27.92 -12.01
C ASP A 291 -12.99 -28.91 -12.76
N ALA A 292 -11.92 -28.43 -13.39
CA ALA A 292 -10.90 -29.30 -13.98
C ALA A 292 -10.25 -30.21 -12.92
N VAL A 293 -9.82 -29.66 -11.78
CA VAL A 293 -9.22 -30.45 -10.69
C VAL A 293 -10.20 -31.49 -10.13
N ARG A 294 -11.49 -31.14 -9.98
CA ARG A 294 -12.52 -32.08 -9.51
C ARG A 294 -12.74 -33.25 -10.46
N ASN A 295 -12.52 -33.05 -11.75
CA ASN A 295 -12.62 -34.11 -12.75
C ASN A 295 -11.37 -35.03 -12.77
N HIS A 296 -10.28 -34.66 -12.07
CA HIS A 296 -9.04 -35.44 -11.94
C HIS A 296 -8.59 -35.61 -10.47
N PRO A 297 -9.41 -36.24 -9.60
CA PRO A 297 -9.18 -36.25 -8.15
C PRO A 297 -7.96 -37.05 -7.70
N GLU A 298 -7.53 -38.05 -8.47
CA GLU A 298 -6.41 -38.95 -8.15
C GLU A 298 -5.06 -38.46 -8.72
N SER A 299 -5.07 -37.41 -9.54
CA SER A 299 -3.88 -36.94 -10.26
C SER A 299 -3.15 -35.82 -9.50
N PRO A 300 -1.79 -35.80 -9.51
CA PRO A 300 -1.07 -34.63 -9.03
C PRO A 300 -1.40 -33.42 -9.91
N VAL A 301 -1.70 -32.28 -9.27
CA VAL A 301 -2.03 -31.03 -9.95
C VAL A 301 -0.86 -30.07 -9.88
N TRP A 302 -0.21 -29.85 -11.01
CA TRP A 302 0.89 -28.92 -11.18
C TRP A 302 0.34 -27.52 -11.46
N ILE A 303 0.84 -26.51 -10.76
CA ILE A 303 0.39 -25.12 -10.94
C ILE A 303 1.54 -24.24 -11.43
N ALA A 304 1.36 -23.73 -12.64
CA ALA A 304 2.25 -22.80 -13.32
C ALA A 304 1.50 -21.49 -13.63
N THR A 305 1.10 -20.75 -12.59
CA THR A 305 0.35 -19.50 -12.76
C THR A 305 1.27 -18.28 -12.73
N GLN A 306 0.80 -17.19 -13.32
CA GLN A 306 1.49 -15.90 -13.30
C GLN A 306 0.86 -14.96 -12.26
N GLY A 307 1.72 -14.26 -11.51
CA GLY A 307 1.31 -13.17 -10.63
C GLY A 307 0.61 -13.63 -9.34
N PRO A 308 -0.21 -12.78 -8.71
CA PRO A 308 -0.88 -13.09 -7.45
C PRO A 308 -2.17 -13.91 -7.68
N PHE A 309 -2.09 -14.97 -8.50
CA PHE A 309 -3.25 -15.83 -8.74
C PHE A 309 -3.68 -16.50 -7.42
N PRO A 310 -4.99 -16.58 -7.11
CA PRO A 310 -5.48 -17.11 -5.84
C PRO A 310 -5.47 -18.66 -5.79
N GLU A 311 -4.29 -19.26 -5.95
CA GLU A 311 -4.07 -20.72 -5.96
C GLU A 311 -4.63 -21.43 -4.71
N TYR A 312 -4.70 -20.73 -3.58
CA TYR A 312 -5.23 -21.26 -2.32
C TYR A 312 -6.63 -21.88 -2.45
N ALA A 313 -7.47 -21.38 -3.37
CA ALA A 313 -8.80 -21.95 -3.56
C ALA A 313 -8.76 -23.40 -4.12
N LEU A 314 -7.71 -23.75 -4.86
CA LEU A 314 -7.53 -25.08 -5.43
C LEU A 314 -7.23 -26.12 -4.34
N PHE A 315 -6.50 -25.76 -3.27
CA PHE A 315 -6.18 -26.69 -2.17
C PHE A 315 -7.41 -27.22 -1.43
N ALA A 316 -8.54 -26.51 -1.50
CA ALA A 316 -9.78 -26.97 -0.88
C ALA A 316 -10.50 -28.09 -1.66
N THR A 317 -9.98 -28.49 -2.82
CA THR A 317 -10.49 -29.64 -3.57
C THR A 317 -10.02 -30.98 -3.01
N GLY A 318 -9.00 -30.98 -2.15
CA GLY A 318 -8.36 -32.20 -1.64
C GLY A 318 -7.28 -32.78 -2.55
N ALA A 319 -7.08 -32.22 -3.75
CA ALA A 319 -6.04 -32.65 -4.67
C ALA A 319 -4.62 -32.34 -4.15
N LYS A 320 -3.66 -33.18 -4.51
CA LYS A 320 -2.24 -32.92 -4.24
C LYS A 320 -1.72 -31.87 -5.22
N ILE A 321 -1.55 -30.66 -4.72
CA ILE A 321 -1.11 -29.50 -5.51
C ILE A 321 0.38 -29.28 -5.37
N VAL A 322 1.06 -29.08 -6.51
CA VAL A 322 2.50 -28.80 -6.58
C VAL A 322 2.74 -27.50 -7.37
N PRO A 323 3.15 -26.41 -6.72
CA PRO A 323 3.52 -25.17 -7.42
C PRO A 323 4.88 -25.34 -8.12
N VAL A 324 4.99 -24.92 -9.39
CA VAL A 324 6.20 -25.09 -10.23
C VAL A 324 6.67 -23.80 -10.93
N THR A 325 6.13 -22.65 -10.52
CA THR A 325 6.39 -21.39 -11.21
C THR A 325 7.87 -20.99 -11.22
N GLN A 326 8.65 -21.26 -10.15
CA GLN A 326 10.06 -20.87 -10.13
C GLN A 326 10.94 -21.78 -10.99
N GLU A 327 10.62 -23.06 -11.02
CA GLU A 327 11.33 -24.09 -11.77
C GLU A 327 11.19 -23.82 -13.27
N ILE A 328 9.97 -23.51 -13.75
CA ILE A 328 9.70 -23.16 -15.16
C ILE A 328 10.42 -21.88 -15.58
N ILE A 329 10.48 -20.87 -14.71
CA ILE A 329 11.20 -19.62 -15.01
C ILE A 329 12.71 -19.86 -15.12
N ARG A 330 13.26 -20.76 -14.30
CA ARG A 330 14.70 -21.07 -14.30
C ARG A 330 15.10 -22.01 -15.43
N ASP A 331 14.22 -22.93 -15.79
CA ASP A 331 14.43 -23.91 -16.85
C ASP A 331 13.20 -23.98 -17.77
N PRO A 332 13.23 -23.31 -18.93
CA PRO A 332 12.14 -23.34 -19.90
C PRO A 332 11.85 -24.75 -20.46
N SER A 333 12.76 -25.72 -20.29
CA SER A 333 12.56 -27.11 -20.69
C SER A 333 11.88 -27.96 -19.60
N PHE A 334 11.74 -27.44 -18.37
CA PHE A 334 11.07 -28.10 -17.25
C PHE A 334 9.68 -28.68 -17.58
N PRO A 335 8.82 -28.02 -18.38
CA PRO A 335 7.53 -28.60 -18.75
C PRO A 335 7.62 -29.98 -19.42
N SER A 336 8.75 -30.31 -20.06
CA SER A 336 8.96 -31.64 -20.66
C SER A 336 9.30 -32.74 -19.65
N HIS A 337 9.60 -32.38 -18.40
CA HIS A 337 9.85 -33.30 -17.29
C HIS A 337 8.58 -33.67 -16.52
N LEU A 338 7.46 -33.04 -16.85
CA LEU A 338 6.15 -33.35 -16.28
C LEU A 338 5.55 -34.54 -17.04
N THR A 339 5.52 -35.70 -16.41
CA THR A 339 5.17 -36.97 -17.07
C THR A 339 3.79 -37.51 -16.71
N GLU A 340 3.19 -37.04 -15.62
CA GLU A 340 1.88 -37.53 -15.15
C GLU A 340 1.09 -36.44 -14.43
N GLY A 341 -0.22 -36.47 -14.62
CA GLY A 341 -1.20 -35.69 -13.87
C GLY A 341 -1.83 -34.55 -14.68
N LEU A 342 -2.17 -33.46 -14.00
CA LEU A 342 -2.82 -32.29 -14.60
C LEU A 342 -1.95 -31.06 -14.37
N ILE A 343 -1.58 -30.33 -15.43
CA ILE A 343 -0.95 -29.02 -15.29
C ILE A 343 -1.94 -27.89 -15.60
N LEU A 344 -2.06 -26.96 -14.66
CA LEU A 344 -2.77 -25.69 -14.81
C LEU A 344 -1.76 -24.59 -15.06
N PHE A 345 -1.85 -23.90 -16.19
CA PHE A 345 -0.82 -22.93 -16.58
C PHE A 345 -1.38 -21.67 -17.23
N HIS A 346 -0.60 -20.58 -17.18
CA HIS A 346 -0.86 -19.37 -17.96
C HIS A 346 -0.04 -19.40 -19.25
N GLN A 347 -0.63 -18.94 -20.36
CA GLN A 347 -0.02 -18.97 -21.71
C GLN A 347 1.31 -18.21 -21.82
N SER A 348 1.61 -17.31 -20.87
CA SER A 348 2.90 -16.60 -20.83
C SER A 348 4.06 -17.46 -20.32
N LEU A 349 3.76 -18.59 -19.68
CA LEU A 349 4.75 -19.49 -19.09
C LEU A 349 4.91 -20.75 -19.93
N ILE A 350 3.81 -21.29 -20.45
CA ILE A 350 3.78 -22.49 -21.30
C ILE A 350 2.89 -22.21 -22.49
N ASN A 351 3.35 -22.54 -23.70
CA ASN A 351 2.55 -22.40 -24.90
C ASN A 351 1.43 -23.44 -24.94
N PRO A 352 0.17 -23.03 -25.21
CA PRO A 352 -0.94 -23.96 -25.33
C PRO A 352 -0.83 -24.80 -26.61
N SER A 353 -1.27 -26.05 -26.50
CA SER A 353 -1.43 -27.05 -27.56
C SER A 353 -2.91 -27.14 -27.97
N PRO A 354 -3.24 -27.59 -29.21
CA PRO A 354 -4.63 -27.74 -29.64
C PRO A 354 -5.49 -28.67 -28.75
N ASN A 355 -4.87 -29.60 -28.02
CA ASN A 355 -5.55 -30.53 -27.12
C ASN A 355 -5.74 -29.99 -25.70
N ASP A 356 -5.22 -28.80 -25.40
CA ASP A 356 -5.32 -28.21 -24.07
C ASP A 356 -6.71 -27.60 -23.85
N LEU A 357 -7.22 -27.75 -22.63
CA LEU A 357 -8.50 -27.18 -22.23
C LEU A 357 -8.32 -25.69 -21.89
N ASN A 358 -9.02 -24.83 -22.62
CA ASN A 358 -9.03 -23.39 -22.35
C ASN A 358 -9.88 -23.07 -21.12
N LEU A 359 -9.26 -22.50 -20.09
CA LEU A 359 -9.91 -22.14 -18.82
C LEU A 359 -10.31 -20.66 -18.75
N SER A 360 -10.18 -19.90 -19.84
CA SER A 360 -10.38 -18.44 -19.96
C SER A 360 -9.24 -17.56 -19.44
N SER A 361 -9.24 -16.28 -19.86
CA SER A 361 -8.26 -15.26 -19.48
C SER A 361 -6.78 -15.66 -19.64
N GLY A 362 -6.46 -16.48 -20.64
CA GLY A 362 -5.10 -16.96 -20.91
C GLY A 362 -4.64 -18.12 -20.03
N TYR A 363 -5.54 -18.70 -19.22
CA TYR A 363 -5.28 -19.91 -18.45
C TYR A 363 -5.74 -21.16 -19.17
N TRP A 364 -4.98 -22.23 -19.00
CA TRP A 364 -5.16 -23.50 -19.69
C TRP A 364 -4.93 -24.68 -18.74
N ALA A 365 -5.53 -25.82 -19.06
CA ALA A 365 -5.26 -27.11 -18.44
C ALA A 365 -4.74 -28.09 -19.49
N ARG A 366 -3.75 -28.90 -19.12
CA ARG A 366 -3.22 -29.99 -19.93
C ARG A 366 -3.10 -31.25 -19.07
N GLU A 367 -3.63 -32.35 -19.57
CA GLU A 367 -3.34 -33.68 -19.04
C GLU A 367 -1.95 -34.12 -19.53
N LEU A 368 -1.12 -34.60 -18.60
CA LEU A 368 0.28 -34.96 -18.81
C LEU A 368 0.44 -36.47 -19.04
#